data_AF-A0A9D6CHI2-F1
#
_entry.id   AF-A0A9D6CHI2-F1
#
_cell.length_a   1.000
_cell.length_b   1.000
_cell.length_c   1.000
_cell.angle_alpha   90.00
_cell.angle_beta   90.00
_cell.angle_gamma   90.00
#
_symmetry.space_group_name_H-M   'P 1'
#
loop_
_entity.id
_entity.type
_entity.pdbx_description
1 polymer ?
#
loop_
_entity_poly.entity_id
_entity_poly.type
_entity_poly.pdbx_seq_one_letter_code
_entity_poly.pdbx_strand_id
1 'polypeptide(L)'
;MRFAPATTVAARFRAAILGLLCALGLPALAVLGGCADPTYDTSTPTALLDSMQRAVKEGRYQDLPQFIEVQARDIQFDDGVTEESAIGDVKAKLSDMLGQLGRVSEKLKPLVEKDKKKAKTEAQRMSDRFGFGPIVERIMTEPFAVLDESRDKLEAEDLGDGTAALTYEGDPIAGGFVAMIETGDGWRVTVPLELVQSNEFWPQTRHEWAVIASLMLAMENSLSMFEAELDTGKFKTLDQASERVGRLLGESVIVQSVIYASMKQKD
;
A
#
# COMPACT_ATOMS: atom_id res chain seq x y z
N MET A 1 -56.69 21.00 72.90
CA MET A 1 -55.24 21.12 73.17
C MET A 1 -54.56 19.80 72.84
N ARG A 2 -53.43 19.90 72.13
CA ARG A 2 -52.34 18.92 71.91
C ARG A 2 -52.52 17.83 70.82
N PHE A 3 -51.71 18.03 69.78
CA PHE A 3 -51.24 17.10 68.74
C PHE A 3 -50.35 15.99 69.31
N ALA A 4 -50.38 14.80 68.68
CA ALA A 4 -49.18 14.06 68.24
C ALA A 4 -49.57 12.90 67.27
N PRO A 5 -48.70 12.48 66.34
CA PRO A 5 -49.07 11.69 65.16
C PRO A 5 -48.65 10.21 65.22
N ALA A 6 -49.18 9.46 64.25
CA ALA A 6 -49.02 8.03 64.02
C ALA A 6 -47.59 7.61 63.64
N THR A 7 -47.19 6.45 64.13
CA THR A 7 -46.03 5.69 63.66
C THR A 7 -46.46 4.29 63.18
N THR A 8 -45.71 3.81 62.18
CA THR A 8 -45.39 2.39 61.92
C THR A 8 -46.37 1.55 61.09
N VAL A 9 -46.15 1.48 59.77
CA VAL A 9 -46.12 0.20 59.04
C VAL A 9 -45.11 0.31 57.89
N ALA A 10 -43.85 -0.04 58.15
CA ALA A 10 -42.83 -0.28 57.14
C ALA A 10 -42.32 -1.71 57.32
N ALA A 11 -42.96 -2.67 56.66
CA ALA A 11 -42.42 -4.02 56.43
C ALA A 11 -43.42 -4.79 55.57
N ARG A 12 -43.14 -4.89 54.26
CA ARG A 12 -43.56 -5.96 53.31
C ARG A 12 -43.49 -5.45 51.87
N PHE A 13 -42.29 -5.23 51.31
CA PHE A 13 -42.13 -5.08 49.85
C PHE A 13 -40.66 -5.23 49.38
N ARG A 14 -39.92 -6.23 49.89
CA ARG A 14 -38.54 -6.49 49.42
C ARG A 14 -38.20 -7.97 49.22
N ALA A 15 -39.18 -8.82 48.95
CA ALA A 15 -38.96 -10.27 48.78
C ALA A 15 -39.67 -10.84 47.54
N ALA A 16 -39.58 -10.17 46.38
CA ALA A 16 -40.14 -10.71 45.12
C ALA A 16 -39.49 -10.15 43.84
N ILE A 17 -38.27 -9.61 43.88
CA ILE A 17 -37.52 -9.18 42.67
C ILE A 17 -36.06 -9.61 42.84
N LEU A 18 -35.81 -10.91 42.99
CA LEU A 18 -34.44 -11.45 43.01
C LEU A 18 -34.34 -12.87 42.42
N GLY A 19 -35.27 -13.24 41.54
CA GLY A 19 -35.38 -14.61 41.01
C GLY A 19 -35.70 -14.71 39.52
N LEU A 20 -35.53 -13.64 38.73
CA LEU A 20 -35.84 -13.65 37.30
C LEU A 20 -34.89 -12.80 36.44
N LEU A 21 -33.60 -12.75 36.81
CA LEU A 21 -32.57 -11.97 36.08
C LEU A 21 -31.25 -12.75 35.85
N CYS A 22 -31.28 -14.08 35.96
CA CYS A 22 -30.09 -14.94 35.81
C CYS A 22 -30.16 -15.94 34.64
N ALA A 23 -31.07 -15.78 33.67
CA ALA A 23 -31.22 -16.74 32.56
C ALA A 23 -31.22 -16.13 31.15
N LEU A 24 -30.83 -14.86 30.98
CA LEU A 24 -30.75 -14.19 29.66
C LEU A 24 -29.40 -13.48 29.42
N GLY A 25 -28.38 -13.75 30.24
CA GLY A 25 -27.03 -13.22 30.05
C GLY A 25 -26.10 -14.30 29.50
N LEU A 26 -25.44 -14.01 28.38
CA LEU A 26 -24.61 -14.88 27.51
C LEU A 26 -25.41 -15.65 26.44
N PRO A 27 -25.40 -15.20 25.17
CA PRO A 27 -24.15 -15.10 24.39
C PRO A 27 -24.09 -13.82 23.51
N ALA A 28 -23.36 -12.80 23.96
CA ALA A 28 -23.07 -11.61 23.12
C ALA A 28 -21.56 -11.34 22.97
N LEU A 29 -20.71 -12.29 23.40
CA LEU A 29 -19.25 -12.14 23.46
C LEU A 29 -18.48 -12.92 22.38
N ALA A 30 -19.17 -13.53 21.39
CA ALA A 30 -18.54 -14.38 20.37
C ALA A 30 -18.50 -13.79 18.95
N VAL A 31 -18.81 -12.50 18.77
CA VAL A 31 -18.70 -11.82 17.45
C VAL A 31 -17.85 -10.54 17.57
N LEU A 32 -16.84 -10.57 18.43
CA LEU A 32 -15.62 -9.83 18.16
C LEU A 32 -14.76 -10.75 17.30
N GLY A 33 -15.20 -10.99 16.06
CA GLY A 33 -14.31 -11.44 15.00
C GLY A 33 -13.31 -10.30 14.82
N GLY A 34 -12.26 -10.33 15.63
CA GLY A 34 -11.14 -9.41 15.51
C GLY A 34 -10.71 -9.42 14.06
N CYS A 35 -10.37 -8.24 13.55
CA CYS A 35 -9.75 -8.06 12.26
C CYS A 35 -8.44 -8.87 12.22
N ALA A 36 -8.55 -10.17 12.00
CA ALA A 36 -7.40 -10.99 11.67
C ALA A 36 -6.95 -10.50 10.30
N ASP A 37 -5.67 -10.16 10.20
CA ASP A 37 -5.10 -9.84 8.91
C ASP A 37 -5.33 -11.02 7.96
N PRO A 38 -5.78 -10.74 6.71
CA PRO A 38 -6.09 -11.78 5.76
C PRO A 38 -4.82 -12.58 5.49
N THR A 39 -4.96 -13.89 5.54
CA THR A 39 -3.88 -14.80 5.21
C THR A 39 -3.84 -14.96 3.70
N TYR A 40 -2.73 -14.55 3.08
CA TYR A 40 -2.48 -14.76 1.66
C TYR A 40 -1.85 -16.13 1.42
N ASP A 41 -2.39 -16.85 0.44
CA ASP A 41 -1.79 -18.10 0.00
C ASP A 41 -0.62 -17.78 -0.92
N THR A 42 0.58 -18.10 -0.47
CA THR A 42 1.81 -17.94 -1.25
C THR A 42 2.53 -19.28 -1.39
N SER A 43 1.81 -20.39 -1.26
CA SER A 43 2.39 -21.75 -1.31
C SER A 43 2.88 -22.16 -2.69
N THR A 44 2.41 -21.49 -3.76
CA THR A 44 2.85 -21.72 -5.14
C THR A 44 3.02 -20.37 -5.85
N PRO A 45 3.77 -20.30 -6.96
CA PRO A 45 3.88 -19.07 -7.76
C PRO A 45 2.52 -18.57 -8.22
N THR A 46 1.65 -19.48 -8.68
CA THR A 46 0.29 -19.13 -9.13
C THR A 46 -0.55 -18.58 -7.98
N ALA A 47 -0.50 -19.22 -6.80
CA ALA A 47 -1.22 -18.75 -5.61
C ALA A 47 -0.75 -17.35 -5.16
N LEU A 48 0.56 -17.06 -5.28
CA LEU A 48 1.07 -15.71 -5.01
C LEU A 48 0.40 -14.67 -5.92
N LEU A 49 0.35 -14.92 -7.24
CA LEU A 49 -0.28 -14.00 -8.20
C LEU A 49 -1.77 -13.81 -7.90
N ASP A 50 -2.47 -14.88 -7.52
CA ASP A 50 -3.88 -14.81 -7.08
C ASP A 50 -4.03 -13.97 -5.81
N SER A 51 -3.12 -14.14 -4.84
CA SER A 51 -3.10 -13.37 -3.61
C SER A 51 -2.82 -11.88 -3.85
N MET A 52 -1.91 -11.55 -4.77
CA MET A 52 -1.63 -10.17 -5.20
C MET A 52 -2.88 -9.54 -5.85
N GLN A 53 -3.54 -10.27 -6.76
CA GLN A 53 -4.79 -9.81 -7.37
C GLN A 53 -5.88 -9.61 -6.31
N ARG A 54 -5.99 -10.53 -5.35
CA ARG A 54 -6.96 -10.41 -4.26
C ARG A 54 -6.71 -9.17 -3.41
N ALA A 55 -5.47 -8.89 -3.02
CA ALA A 55 -5.11 -7.69 -2.27
C ALA A 55 -5.54 -6.41 -3.02
N VAL A 56 -5.32 -6.38 -4.34
CA VAL A 56 -5.77 -5.28 -5.21
C VAL A 56 -7.29 -5.17 -5.25
N LYS A 57 -8.02 -6.27 -5.49
CA LYS A 57 -9.50 -6.29 -5.55
C LYS A 57 -10.14 -5.83 -4.25
N GLU A 58 -9.53 -6.18 -3.13
CA GLU A 58 -9.99 -5.81 -1.78
C GLU A 58 -9.56 -4.39 -1.39
N GLY A 59 -8.84 -3.67 -2.25
CA GLY A 59 -8.33 -2.32 -1.98
C GLY A 59 -7.24 -2.28 -0.90
N ARG A 60 -6.61 -3.42 -0.61
CA ARG A 60 -5.58 -3.59 0.41
C ARG A 60 -4.19 -3.35 -0.16
N TYR A 61 -3.99 -2.20 -0.78
CA TYR A 61 -2.75 -1.91 -1.51
C TYR A 61 -1.51 -1.83 -0.63
N GLN A 62 -1.67 -1.53 0.66
CA GLN A 62 -0.60 -1.58 1.65
C GLN A 62 -0.02 -2.98 1.83
N ASP A 63 -0.77 -4.02 1.48
CA ASP A 63 -0.32 -5.39 1.61
C ASP A 63 0.66 -5.77 0.48
N LEU A 64 0.67 -5.04 -0.65
CA LEU A 64 1.43 -5.41 -1.85
C LEU A 64 2.94 -5.60 -1.64
N PRO A 65 3.65 -4.75 -0.85
CA PRO A 65 5.08 -4.91 -0.64
C PRO A 65 5.47 -6.21 0.08
N GLN A 66 4.54 -6.86 0.78
CA GLN A 66 4.82 -8.15 1.43
C GLN A 66 5.06 -9.28 0.42
N PHE A 67 4.51 -9.14 -0.80
CA PHE A 67 4.68 -10.11 -1.89
C PHE A 67 6.01 -9.96 -2.62
N ILE A 68 6.79 -8.93 -2.28
CA ILE A 68 8.07 -8.63 -2.92
C ILE A 68 9.19 -9.07 -1.98
N GLU A 69 10.14 -9.82 -2.51
CA GLU A 69 11.40 -10.14 -1.84
C GLU A 69 12.53 -9.32 -2.44
N VAL A 70 13.23 -8.60 -1.57
CA VAL A 70 14.44 -7.86 -1.92
C VAL A 70 15.53 -8.42 -1.02
N GLN A 71 16.33 -9.31 -1.58
CA GLN A 71 17.41 -9.95 -0.85
C GLN A 71 18.42 -8.88 -0.38
N ALA A 72 18.77 -8.94 0.90
CA ALA A 72 19.80 -8.07 1.48
C ALA A 72 21.18 -8.70 1.31
N ARG A 73 22.21 -7.87 1.15
CA ARG A 73 23.60 -8.31 1.36
C ARG A 73 23.85 -8.45 2.85
N ASP A 74 24.78 -9.32 3.19
CA ASP A 74 25.32 -9.43 4.55
C ASP A 74 26.29 -8.27 4.83
N ILE A 75 25.73 -7.07 4.94
CA ILE A 75 26.46 -5.86 5.28
C ILE A 75 25.81 -5.19 6.48
N GLN A 76 26.67 -4.71 7.37
CA GLN A 76 26.32 -3.83 8.47
C GLN A 76 26.99 -2.48 8.22
N PHE A 77 26.21 -1.41 8.30
CA PHE A 77 26.70 -0.04 8.16
C PHE A 77 27.36 0.44 9.47
N ASP A 78 28.10 1.55 9.39
CA ASP A 78 28.86 2.11 10.53
C ASP A 78 28.00 2.46 11.77
N ASP A 79 26.70 2.69 11.57
CA ASP A 79 25.71 2.97 12.62
C ASP A 79 25.10 1.70 13.25
N GLY A 80 25.54 0.51 12.80
CA GLY A 80 25.06 -0.78 13.27
C GLY A 80 23.80 -1.29 12.54
N VAL A 81 23.22 -0.52 11.62
CA VAL A 81 22.06 -0.93 10.82
C VAL A 81 22.50 -1.92 9.75
N THR A 82 21.74 -3.01 9.55
CA THR A 82 21.96 -3.95 8.45
C THR A 82 21.23 -3.51 7.20
N GLU A 83 21.70 -3.93 6.02
CA GLU A 83 20.95 -3.68 4.77
C GLU A 83 19.55 -4.30 4.80
N GLU A 84 19.40 -5.47 5.42
CA GLU A 84 18.10 -6.11 5.64
C GLU A 84 17.14 -5.19 6.40
N SER A 85 17.60 -4.58 7.50
CA SER A 85 16.80 -3.63 8.27
C SER A 85 16.45 -2.39 7.44
N ALA A 86 17.38 -1.88 6.63
CA ALA A 86 17.13 -0.71 5.77
C ALA A 86 16.10 -1.01 4.67
N ILE A 87 16.18 -2.19 4.05
CA ILE A 87 15.18 -2.67 3.09
C ILE A 87 13.82 -2.84 3.77
N GLY A 88 13.80 -3.39 4.99
CA GLY A 88 12.59 -3.51 5.80
C GLY A 88 11.89 -2.17 6.03
N ASP A 89 12.64 -1.14 6.44
CA ASP A 89 12.13 0.23 6.63
C ASP A 89 11.53 0.80 5.33
N VAL A 90 12.23 0.60 4.20
CA VAL A 90 11.76 1.03 2.87
C VAL A 90 10.47 0.29 2.47
N LYS A 91 10.40 -1.03 2.68
CA LYS A 91 9.18 -1.82 2.37
C LYS A 91 8.00 -1.39 3.24
N ALA A 92 8.22 -1.18 4.54
CA ALA A 92 7.19 -0.67 5.44
C ALA A 92 6.67 0.69 4.96
N LYS A 93 7.59 1.58 4.56
CA LYS A 93 7.20 2.89 4.04
C LYS A 93 6.44 2.81 2.72
N LEU A 94 6.85 1.92 1.83
CA LEU A 94 6.16 1.67 0.57
C LEU A 94 4.74 1.18 0.82
N SER A 95 4.55 0.32 1.82
CA SER A 95 3.23 -0.18 2.24
C SER A 95 2.31 0.96 2.64
N ASP A 96 2.75 1.84 3.54
CA ASP A 96 1.96 3.00 3.97
C ASP A 96 1.57 3.90 2.78
N MET A 97 2.52 4.17 1.89
CA MET A 97 2.32 4.99 0.70
C MET A 97 1.31 4.37 -0.27
N LEU A 98 1.40 3.07 -0.54
CA LEU A 98 0.48 2.39 -1.45
C LEU A 98 -0.94 2.37 -0.88
N GLY A 99 -1.08 2.11 0.42
CA GLY A 99 -2.36 2.21 1.12
C GLY A 99 -2.96 3.62 1.00
N GLN A 100 -2.14 4.65 1.19
CA GLN A 100 -2.57 6.04 1.03
C GLN A 100 -2.95 6.39 -0.41
N LEU A 101 -2.13 6.00 -1.37
CA LEU A 101 -2.39 6.21 -2.79
C LEU A 101 -3.73 5.59 -3.18
N GLY A 102 -4.00 4.37 -2.74
CA GLY A 102 -5.28 3.71 -2.95
C GLY A 102 -6.47 4.49 -2.41
N ARG A 103 -6.40 4.98 -1.16
CA ARG A 103 -7.46 5.82 -0.58
C ARG A 103 -7.69 7.10 -1.38
N VAL A 104 -6.61 7.76 -1.80
CA VAL A 104 -6.67 8.95 -2.66
C VAL A 104 -7.33 8.63 -3.99
N SER A 105 -6.95 7.53 -4.64
CA SER A 105 -7.56 7.07 -5.89
C SER A 105 -9.07 6.84 -5.74
N GLU A 106 -9.51 6.16 -4.68
CA GLU A 106 -10.96 5.98 -4.40
C GLU A 106 -11.69 7.31 -4.22
N LYS A 107 -11.09 8.26 -3.49
CA LYS A 107 -11.65 9.61 -3.28
C LYS A 107 -11.74 10.42 -4.58
N LEU A 108 -10.86 10.17 -5.55
CA LEU A 108 -10.86 10.86 -6.85
C LEU A 108 -11.87 10.28 -7.85
N LYS A 109 -12.26 9.02 -7.73
CA LYS A 109 -13.19 8.36 -8.66
C LYS A 109 -14.45 9.19 -8.98
N PRO A 110 -15.17 9.79 -8.01
CA PRO A 110 -16.36 10.60 -8.31
C PRO A 110 -16.07 11.84 -9.16
N LEU A 111 -14.90 12.48 -8.98
CA LEU A 111 -14.49 13.63 -9.78
C LEU A 111 -14.14 13.21 -11.20
N VAL A 112 -13.44 12.08 -11.36
CA VAL A 112 -13.13 11.49 -12.67
C VAL A 112 -14.40 11.09 -13.42
N GLU A 113 -15.35 10.45 -12.74
CA GLU A 113 -16.62 10.02 -13.32
C GLU A 113 -17.51 11.21 -13.75
N LYS A 114 -17.44 12.31 -13.02
CA LYS A 114 -18.12 13.57 -13.37
C LYS A 114 -17.52 14.23 -14.60
N ASP A 115 -16.19 14.17 -14.75
CA ASP A 115 -15.43 14.89 -15.77
C ASP A 115 -14.66 13.95 -16.74
N LYS A 116 -15.21 12.77 -17.08
CA LYS A 116 -14.52 11.71 -17.87
C LYS A 116 -13.78 12.18 -19.11
N LYS A 117 -14.39 13.07 -19.91
CA LYS A 117 -13.77 13.61 -21.13
C LYS A 117 -12.52 14.42 -20.82
N LYS A 118 -12.55 15.21 -19.74
CA LYS A 118 -11.41 15.98 -19.28
C LYS A 118 -10.35 15.08 -18.66
N ALA A 119 -10.75 14.10 -17.86
CA ALA A 119 -9.83 13.11 -17.30
C ALA A 119 -8.98 12.42 -18.36
N LYS A 120 -9.61 11.96 -19.45
CA LYS A 120 -8.90 11.40 -20.62
C LYS A 120 -7.98 12.41 -21.28
N THR A 121 -8.42 13.67 -21.42
CA THR A 121 -7.59 14.71 -22.04
C THR A 121 -6.37 15.06 -21.17
N GLU A 122 -6.55 15.11 -19.86
CA GLU A 122 -5.48 15.37 -18.88
C GLU A 122 -4.47 14.22 -18.83
N ALA A 123 -4.94 12.97 -18.77
CA ALA A 123 -4.11 11.78 -18.85
C ALA A 123 -3.28 11.79 -20.15
N GLN A 124 -3.92 12.08 -21.28
CA GLN A 124 -3.24 12.14 -22.57
C GLN A 124 -2.24 13.30 -22.65
N ARG A 125 -2.57 14.49 -22.13
CA ARG A 125 -1.63 15.61 -22.04
C ARG A 125 -0.41 15.28 -21.17
N MET A 126 -0.63 14.56 -20.07
CA MET A 126 0.45 14.13 -19.19
C MET A 126 1.33 13.09 -19.89
N SER A 127 0.71 12.13 -20.59
CA SER A 127 1.41 11.14 -21.42
C SER A 127 2.26 11.80 -22.50
N ASP A 128 1.70 12.75 -23.24
CA ASP A 128 2.38 13.51 -24.29
C ASP A 128 3.54 14.36 -23.72
N ARG A 129 3.35 14.99 -22.56
CA ARG A 129 4.38 15.84 -21.91
C ARG A 129 5.60 15.04 -21.49
N PHE A 130 5.40 13.84 -20.96
CA PHE A 130 6.48 13.02 -20.41
C PHE A 130 6.94 11.89 -21.33
N GLY A 131 6.31 11.72 -22.50
CA GLY A 131 6.67 10.69 -23.48
C GLY A 131 6.31 9.27 -23.05
N PHE A 132 5.30 9.13 -22.20
CA PHE A 132 4.83 7.84 -21.72
C PHE A 132 3.98 7.15 -22.80
N GLY A 133 4.24 5.87 -23.07
CA GLY A 133 3.38 5.07 -23.96
C GLY A 133 2.02 4.75 -23.30
N PRO A 134 1.02 4.25 -24.05
CA PRO A 134 -0.34 4.02 -23.56
C PRO A 134 -0.46 3.11 -22.33
N ILE A 135 0.47 2.15 -22.18
CA ILE A 135 0.54 1.28 -20.99
C ILE A 135 1.01 2.05 -19.76
N VAL A 136 2.00 2.93 -19.92
CA VAL A 136 2.51 3.75 -18.82
C VAL A 136 1.47 4.79 -18.40
N GLU A 137 0.73 5.38 -19.35
CA GLU A 137 -0.43 6.22 -19.05
C GLU A 137 -1.43 5.48 -18.16
N ARG A 138 -1.80 4.25 -18.56
CA ARG A 138 -2.77 3.44 -17.81
C ARG A 138 -2.28 3.03 -16.43
N ILE A 139 -0.99 2.67 -16.29
CA ILE A 139 -0.37 2.39 -14.99
C ILE A 139 -0.39 3.64 -14.11
N MET A 140 -0.18 4.83 -14.66
CA MET A 140 -0.18 6.06 -13.87
C MET A 140 -1.59 6.50 -13.45
N THR A 141 -2.61 6.23 -14.28
CA THR A 141 -4.00 6.62 -13.98
C THR A 141 -4.76 5.58 -13.16
N GLU A 142 -4.48 4.30 -13.40
CA GLU A 142 -5.18 3.16 -12.78
C GLU A 142 -4.20 2.03 -12.45
N PRO A 143 -3.16 2.29 -11.62
CA PRO A 143 -2.06 1.33 -11.37
C PRO A 143 -2.58 -0.03 -10.89
N PHE A 144 -3.59 0.01 -10.03
CA PHE A 144 -4.17 -1.17 -9.42
C PHE A 144 -5.13 -1.91 -10.36
N ALA A 145 -5.87 -1.21 -11.23
CA ALA A 145 -6.74 -1.86 -12.20
C ALA A 145 -5.92 -2.64 -13.24
N VAL A 146 -4.76 -2.10 -13.64
CA VAL A 146 -3.83 -2.83 -14.52
C VAL A 146 -3.40 -4.15 -13.88
N LEU A 147 -3.07 -4.16 -12.58
CA LEU A 147 -2.70 -5.39 -11.88
C LEU A 147 -3.86 -6.40 -11.81
N ASP A 148 -5.07 -5.91 -11.56
CA ASP A 148 -6.27 -6.76 -11.52
C ASP A 148 -6.54 -7.44 -12.87
N GLU A 149 -6.61 -6.64 -13.94
CA GLU A 149 -6.89 -7.09 -15.30
C GLU A 149 -5.76 -7.94 -15.90
N SER A 150 -4.53 -7.73 -15.43
CA SER A 150 -3.36 -8.46 -15.95
C SER A 150 -3.30 -9.89 -15.44
N ARG A 151 -4.05 -10.26 -14.40
CA ARG A 151 -3.90 -11.59 -13.79
C ARG A 151 -4.06 -12.74 -14.78
N ASP A 152 -5.06 -12.68 -15.66
CA ASP A 152 -5.31 -13.74 -16.66
C ASP A 152 -4.22 -13.82 -17.74
N LYS A 153 -3.40 -12.78 -17.82
CA LYS A 153 -2.27 -12.68 -18.76
C LYS A 153 -0.94 -12.99 -18.10
N LEU A 154 -0.90 -12.97 -16.77
CA LEU A 154 0.27 -13.28 -15.97
C LEU A 154 0.35 -14.79 -15.76
N GLU A 155 1.44 -15.39 -16.21
CA GLU A 155 1.73 -16.80 -15.99
C GLU A 155 3.05 -16.93 -15.24
N ALA A 156 3.07 -17.85 -14.27
CA ALA A 156 4.25 -18.19 -13.50
C ALA A 156 4.62 -19.65 -13.77
N GLU A 157 5.79 -19.87 -14.36
CA GLU A 157 6.33 -21.20 -14.63
C GLU A 157 7.37 -21.54 -13.56
N ASP A 158 7.02 -22.47 -12.67
CA ASP A 158 7.95 -23.01 -11.68
C ASP A 158 9.07 -23.81 -12.37
N LEU A 159 10.31 -23.40 -12.13
CA LEU A 159 11.50 -24.01 -12.74
C LEU A 159 12.02 -25.21 -11.94
N GLY A 160 11.44 -25.50 -10.76
CA GLY A 160 11.75 -26.66 -9.93
C GLY A 160 13.02 -26.54 -9.10
N ASP A 161 13.66 -25.37 -9.10
CA ASP A 161 14.86 -25.04 -8.33
C ASP A 161 14.60 -23.99 -7.23
N GLY A 162 13.33 -23.78 -6.88
CA GLY A 162 12.90 -22.72 -5.96
C GLY A 162 12.79 -21.34 -6.65
N THR A 163 12.84 -21.29 -7.98
CA THR A 163 12.57 -20.09 -8.77
C THR A 163 11.42 -20.33 -9.76
N ALA A 164 10.75 -19.24 -10.16
CA ALA A 164 9.75 -19.29 -11.22
C ALA A 164 9.92 -18.12 -12.18
N ALA A 165 9.75 -18.40 -13.47
CA ALA A 165 9.73 -17.39 -14.51
C ALA A 165 8.36 -16.72 -14.57
N LEU A 166 8.34 -15.39 -14.66
CA LEU A 166 7.12 -14.61 -14.77
C LEU A 166 6.96 -14.08 -16.19
N THR A 167 5.85 -14.42 -16.84
CA THR A 167 5.52 -13.99 -18.20
C THR A 167 4.20 -13.23 -18.25
N TYR A 168 4.06 -12.37 -19.25
CA TYR A 168 2.83 -11.65 -19.60
C TYR A 168 2.49 -11.96 -21.04
N GLU A 169 1.34 -12.61 -21.28
CA GLU A 169 0.92 -13.08 -22.60
C GLU A 169 2.00 -13.94 -23.31
N GLY A 170 2.75 -14.73 -22.53
CA GLY A 170 3.83 -15.59 -23.02
C GLY A 170 5.20 -14.91 -23.20
N ASP A 171 5.28 -13.58 -23.05
CA ASP A 171 6.54 -12.84 -23.11
C ASP A 171 7.13 -12.60 -21.71
N PRO A 172 8.45 -12.69 -21.51
CA PRO A 172 9.09 -12.39 -20.22
C PRO A 172 8.81 -10.98 -19.73
N ILE A 173 8.36 -10.82 -18.48
CA ILE A 173 8.09 -9.51 -17.91
C ILE A 173 9.38 -8.75 -17.68
N ALA A 174 9.37 -7.47 -18.09
CA ALA A 174 10.53 -6.60 -18.01
C ALA A 174 11.77 -7.29 -18.58
N GLY A 175 11.68 -7.96 -19.74
CA GLY A 175 12.82 -8.63 -20.36
C GLY A 175 13.44 -9.76 -19.53
N GLY A 176 12.70 -10.35 -18.58
CA GLY A 176 13.19 -11.38 -17.66
C GLY A 176 13.86 -10.82 -16.40
N PHE A 177 13.83 -9.50 -16.18
CA PHE A 177 14.35 -8.88 -14.95
C PHE A 177 13.46 -9.12 -13.73
N VAL A 178 12.21 -9.56 -13.89
CA VAL A 178 11.33 -9.93 -12.77
C VAL A 178 11.19 -11.44 -12.73
N ALA A 179 11.45 -12.02 -11.57
CA ALA A 179 11.32 -13.46 -11.32
C ALA A 179 10.53 -13.68 -10.03
N MET A 180 10.33 -14.94 -9.66
CA MET A 180 9.78 -15.32 -8.37
C MET A 180 10.72 -16.30 -7.69
N ILE A 181 10.77 -16.24 -6.36
CA ILE A 181 11.59 -17.12 -5.54
C ILE A 181 10.78 -17.69 -4.39
N GLU A 182 11.05 -18.93 -4.04
CA GLU A 182 10.51 -19.58 -2.86
C GLU A 182 11.32 -19.12 -1.63
N THR A 183 10.62 -18.62 -0.61
CA THR A 183 11.21 -18.29 0.69
C THR A 183 10.62 -19.18 1.79
N GLY A 184 11.16 -19.10 3.01
CA GLY A 184 10.59 -19.82 4.16
C GLY A 184 9.13 -19.46 4.48
N ASP A 185 8.68 -18.28 4.02
CA ASP A 185 7.33 -17.76 4.21
C ASP A 185 6.46 -17.87 2.94
N GLY A 186 6.91 -18.63 1.94
CA GLY A 186 6.26 -18.86 0.65
C GLY A 186 6.88 -18.08 -0.50
N TRP A 187 6.24 -18.17 -1.67
CA TRP A 187 6.70 -17.54 -2.90
C TRP A 187 6.62 -16.03 -2.84
N ARG A 188 7.61 -15.35 -3.42
CA ARG A 188 7.69 -13.89 -3.53
C ARG A 188 8.14 -13.47 -4.93
N VAL A 189 7.68 -12.32 -5.39
CA VAL A 189 8.21 -11.66 -6.58
C VAL A 189 9.55 -11.05 -6.21
N THR A 190 10.56 -11.20 -7.04
CA THR A 190 11.88 -10.63 -6.80
C THR A 190 12.48 -10.06 -8.08
N VAL A 191 13.54 -9.29 -7.90
CA VAL A 191 14.39 -8.81 -9.00
C VAL A 191 15.78 -9.41 -8.74
N PRO A 192 16.39 -10.12 -9.72
CA PRO A 192 17.69 -10.74 -9.53
C PRO A 192 18.73 -9.72 -9.06
N LEU A 193 19.32 -9.97 -7.90
CA LEU A 193 20.21 -9.00 -7.25
C LEU A 193 21.43 -8.68 -8.10
N GLU A 194 21.97 -9.63 -8.84
CA GLU A 194 23.15 -9.43 -9.69
C GLU A 194 22.89 -8.35 -10.75
N LEU A 195 21.64 -8.28 -11.25
CA LEU A 195 21.22 -7.32 -12.24
C LEU A 195 20.96 -5.94 -11.63
N VAL A 196 20.41 -5.88 -10.42
CA VAL A 196 20.12 -4.60 -9.78
C VAL A 196 21.36 -4.01 -9.10
N GLN A 197 22.16 -4.83 -8.42
CA GLN A 197 23.36 -4.38 -7.70
C GLN A 197 24.50 -3.99 -8.63
N SER A 198 24.56 -4.54 -9.85
CA SER A 198 25.50 -4.08 -10.88
C SER A 198 25.13 -2.72 -11.47
N ASN A 199 23.92 -2.21 -11.15
CA ASN A 199 23.46 -0.90 -11.57
C ASN A 199 23.98 0.19 -10.61
N GLU A 200 24.52 1.26 -11.19
CA GLU A 200 24.99 2.46 -10.45
C GLU A 200 23.89 3.11 -9.59
N PHE A 201 22.62 2.90 -9.93
CA PHE A 201 21.46 3.43 -9.21
C PHE A 201 21.04 2.60 -7.97
N TRP A 202 21.62 1.43 -7.74
CA TRP A 202 21.34 0.69 -6.50
C TRP A 202 22.04 1.35 -5.31
N PRO A 203 21.38 1.47 -4.13
CA PRO A 203 22.02 1.99 -2.94
C PRO A 203 23.16 1.07 -2.45
N GLN A 204 24.33 1.65 -2.30
CA GLN A 204 25.55 0.99 -1.82
C GLN A 204 25.84 1.34 -0.36
N THR A 205 25.33 2.47 0.14
CA THR A 205 25.66 2.97 1.49
C THR A 205 24.42 3.28 2.31
N ARG A 206 24.60 3.36 3.64
CA ARG A 206 23.56 3.79 4.58
C ARG A 206 22.93 5.13 4.21
N HIS A 207 23.77 6.07 3.77
CA HIS A 207 23.34 7.41 3.38
C HIS A 207 22.47 7.36 2.12
N GLU A 208 22.81 6.53 1.14
CA GLU A 208 21.99 6.36 -0.07
C GLU A 208 20.64 5.73 0.24
N TRP A 209 20.60 4.72 1.11
CA TRP A 209 19.35 4.16 1.63
C TRP A 209 18.52 5.20 2.38
N ALA A 210 19.16 6.04 3.21
CA ALA A 210 18.49 7.13 3.92
C ALA A 210 17.93 8.19 2.96
N VAL A 211 18.61 8.46 1.84
CA VAL A 211 18.07 9.36 0.80
C VAL A 211 16.79 8.78 0.24
N ILE A 212 16.76 7.50 -0.18
CA ILE A 212 15.54 6.87 -0.68
C ILE A 212 14.41 6.96 0.35
N ALA A 213 14.68 6.63 1.61
CA ALA A 213 13.69 6.77 2.67
C ALA A 213 13.17 8.22 2.79
N SER A 214 14.05 9.22 2.66
CA SER A 214 13.66 10.64 2.66
C SER A 214 12.82 11.05 1.45
N LEU A 215 13.06 10.46 0.26
CA LEU A 215 12.20 10.64 -0.92
C LEU A 215 10.79 10.16 -0.63
N MET A 216 10.68 8.95 -0.09
CA MET A 216 9.42 8.33 0.24
C MET A 216 8.66 9.12 1.31
N LEU A 217 9.36 9.61 2.33
CA LEU A 217 8.78 10.50 3.34
C LEU A 217 8.24 11.80 2.74
N ALA A 218 8.96 12.41 1.79
CA ALA A 218 8.48 13.62 1.12
C ALA A 218 7.25 13.35 0.25
N MET A 219 7.21 12.21 -0.45
CA MET A 219 6.06 11.78 -1.23
C MET A 219 4.85 11.51 -0.32
N GLU A 220 5.03 10.78 0.78
CA GLU A 220 3.97 10.55 1.77
C GLU A 220 3.42 11.86 2.34
N ASN A 221 4.28 12.79 2.76
CA ASN A 221 3.83 14.09 3.26
C ASN A 221 3.03 14.86 2.21
N SER A 222 3.44 14.80 0.95
CA SER A 222 2.72 15.43 -0.17
C SER A 222 1.36 14.75 -0.42
N LEU A 223 1.31 13.42 -0.38
CA LEU A 223 0.07 12.64 -0.51
C LEU A 223 -0.87 12.90 0.66
N SER A 224 -0.36 12.98 1.89
CA SER A 224 -1.13 13.29 3.10
C SER A 224 -1.76 14.68 3.03
N MET A 225 -0.99 15.68 2.59
CA MET A 225 -1.51 17.02 2.37
C MET A 225 -2.60 17.03 1.28
N PHE A 226 -2.37 16.33 0.17
CA PHE A 226 -3.33 16.23 -0.91
C PHE A 226 -4.62 15.50 -0.49
N GLU A 227 -4.50 14.40 0.27
CA GLU A 227 -5.62 13.67 0.84
C GLU A 227 -6.46 14.56 1.77
N ALA A 228 -5.82 15.33 2.64
CA ALA A 228 -6.52 16.29 3.51
C ALA A 228 -7.21 17.42 2.71
N GLU A 229 -6.59 17.90 1.63
CA GLU A 229 -7.21 18.88 0.73
C GLU A 229 -8.42 18.28 -0.02
N LEU A 230 -8.38 17.00 -0.38
CA LEU A 230 -9.54 16.28 -0.93
C LEU A 230 -10.66 16.13 0.09
N ASP A 231 -10.34 15.73 1.33
CA ASP A 231 -11.32 15.49 2.40
C ASP A 231 -12.07 16.77 2.83
N THR A 232 -11.40 17.91 2.72
CA THR A 232 -12.01 19.23 2.97
C THR A 232 -12.84 19.75 1.79
N GLY A 233 -12.92 19.00 0.68
CA GLY A 233 -13.66 19.39 -0.52
C GLY A 233 -13.04 20.59 -1.24
N LYS A 234 -11.72 20.81 -1.08
CA LYS A 234 -11.00 21.94 -1.66
C LYS A 234 -11.03 21.93 -3.20
N PHE A 235 -11.07 20.74 -3.80
CA PHE A 235 -11.14 20.54 -5.25
C PHE A 235 -12.58 20.31 -5.69
N LYS A 236 -13.09 21.22 -6.53
CA LYS A 236 -14.46 21.11 -7.10
C LYS A 236 -14.49 20.41 -8.46
N THR A 237 -13.33 20.36 -9.11
CA THR A 237 -13.13 19.80 -10.45
C THR A 237 -11.80 19.04 -10.50
N LEU A 238 -11.69 18.15 -11.48
CA LEU A 238 -10.46 17.38 -11.71
C LEU A 238 -9.26 18.29 -12.03
N ASP A 239 -9.45 19.34 -12.85
CA ASP A 239 -8.39 20.29 -13.22
C ASP A 239 -7.66 20.89 -12.00
N GLN A 240 -8.42 21.24 -10.93
CA GLN A 240 -7.84 21.82 -9.71
C GLN A 240 -7.01 20.80 -8.92
N ALA A 241 -7.46 19.54 -8.91
CA ALA A 241 -6.74 18.45 -8.27
C ALA A 241 -5.45 18.13 -9.05
N SER A 242 -5.53 18.02 -10.38
CA SER A 242 -4.36 17.77 -11.25
C SER A 242 -3.31 18.88 -11.18
N GLU A 243 -3.72 20.15 -11.20
CA GLU A 243 -2.79 21.28 -11.06
C GLU A 243 -2.05 21.24 -9.72
N ARG A 244 -2.76 20.85 -8.66
CA ARG A 244 -2.16 20.68 -7.33
C ARG A 244 -1.14 19.54 -7.30
N VAL A 245 -1.50 18.37 -7.85
CA VAL A 245 -0.60 17.21 -7.95
C VAL A 245 0.62 17.56 -8.79
N GLY A 246 0.44 18.20 -9.94
CA GLY A 246 1.54 18.62 -10.81
C GLY A 246 2.53 19.54 -10.12
N ARG A 247 2.04 20.49 -9.30
CA ARG A 247 2.91 21.34 -8.48
C ARG A 247 3.64 20.55 -7.38
N LEU A 248 2.93 19.69 -6.65
CA LEU A 248 3.52 18.88 -5.58
C LEU A 248 4.63 17.94 -6.11
N LEU A 249 4.37 17.23 -7.21
CA LEU A 249 5.32 16.30 -7.82
C LEU A 249 6.48 17.05 -8.49
N GLY A 250 6.18 18.11 -9.23
CA GLY A 250 7.21 18.90 -9.93
C GLY A 250 8.22 19.54 -8.99
N GLU A 251 7.77 20.06 -7.84
CA GLU A 251 8.66 20.71 -6.87
C GLU A 251 9.47 19.70 -6.03
N SER A 252 8.87 18.56 -5.65
CA SER A 252 9.52 17.58 -4.76
C SER A 252 10.45 16.60 -5.49
N VAL A 253 9.97 15.95 -6.56
CA VAL A 253 10.70 14.87 -7.23
C VAL A 253 11.93 15.40 -7.98
N ILE A 254 11.84 16.59 -8.60
CA ILE A 254 12.94 17.17 -9.36
C ILE A 254 14.11 17.55 -8.45
N VAL A 255 13.84 18.29 -7.37
CA VAL A 255 14.88 18.73 -6.42
C VAL A 255 15.60 17.53 -5.83
N GLN A 256 14.84 16.51 -5.47
CA GLN A 256 15.41 15.34 -4.82
C GLN A 256 16.14 14.39 -5.79
N SER A 257 15.66 14.25 -7.03
CA SER A 257 16.36 13.49 -8.07
C SER A 257 17.70 14.15 -8.43
N VAL A 258 17.75 15.50 -8.44
CA VAL A 258 19.00 16.25 -8.62
C VAL A 258 19.97 16.02 -7.47
N ILE A 259 19.48 15.99 -6.21
CA ILE A 259 20.31 15.68 -5.04
C ILE A 259 20.88 14.25 -5.15
N TYR A 260 20.05 13.27 -5.45
CA TYR A 260 20.48 11.87 -5.59
C TYR A 260 21.49 11.70 -6.74
N ALA A 261 21.20 12.26 -7.92
CA ALA A 261 22.11 12.20 -9.07
C ALA A 261 23.43 12.94 -8.79
N SER A 262 23.41 14.06 -8.07
CA SER A 262 24.61 14.79 -7.66
C SER A 262 25.48 14.02 -6.67
N MET A 263 24.92 13.07 -5.91
CA MET A 263 25.68 12.19 -5.02
C MET A 263 26.38 11.07 -5.79
N LYS A 264 25.76 10.56 -6.87
CA LYS A 264 26.36 9.56 -7.75
C LYS A 264 27.48 10.09 -8.65
N GLN A 265 27.51 11.39 -8.95
CA GLN A 265 28.56 12.01 -9.78
C GLN A 265 29.91 12.26 -9.08
N LYS A 266 30.10 11.82 -7.83
CA LYS A 266 31.27 12.20 -7.00
C LYS A 266 32.41 11.18 -6.90
N ASP A 267 32.41 10.14 -7.73
CA ASP A 267 33.56 9.24 -7.92
C ASP A 267 34.12 9.35 -9.36
#